data_AF-A0A8H4RK95-F1
#
_entry.id   AF-A0A8H4RK95-F1
#
_cell.length_a   1.000
_cell.length_b   1.000
_cell.length_c   1.000
_cell.angle_alpha   90.00
_cell.angle_beta   90.00
_cell.angle_gamma   90.00
#
_symmetry.space_group_name_H-M   'P 1'
#
loop_
_entity.id
_entity.type
_entity.pdbx_description
1 polymer ?
#
loop_
_entity_poly.entity_id
_entity_poly.type
_entity_poly.pdbx_seq_one_letter_code
_entity_poly.pdbx_strand_id
1 'polypeptide(L)'
;MDILDNVVPFISGEEDKLETEAQKILGKVNSEITGFENQSSLKISAACNRVAVLDEHMACVSLRFKDRNPPKPSADAVKKALSRYVSEAQKLGCPSAPEPSIMVMEEPNQPQPRLDRNIRNGYTVSVGRVREDDSGIFDLKFVALSHNIVIEAAGSSILNAGAAVPKGYI
;
A
#
# COMPACT_ATOMS: atom_id res chain seq x y z
N MET A 1 -29.92 -4.25 -0.23
CA MET A 1 -28.54 -4.55 0.21
C MET A 1 -27.82 -4.94 -1.05
N ASP A 2 -27.18 -3.97 -1.71
CA ASP A 2 -26.87 -4.06 -3.15
C ASP A 2 -25.67 -4.98 -3.45
N ILE A 3 -25.00 -5.47 -2.40
CA ILE A 3 -23.72 -6.16 -2.49
C ILE A 3 -23.79 -7.66 -2.17
N LEU A 4 -24.86 -8.16 -1.55
CA LEU A 4 -24.96 -9.59 -1.25
C LEU A 4 -25.07 -10.39 -2.55
N ASP A 5 -24.23 -11.42 -2.69
CA ASP A 5 -24.11 -12.22 -3.92
C ASP A 5 -23.85 -11.35 -5.17
N ASN A 6 -23.14 -10.23 -5.00
CA ASN A 6 -22.91 -9.26 -6.06
C ASN A 6 -21.52 -8.59 -5.98
N VAL A 7 -21.15 -7.92 -7.06
CA VAL A 7 -20.00 -7.02 -7.16
C VAL A 7 -20.49 -5.72 -7.78
N VAL A 8 -20.15 -4.57 -7.17
CA VAL A 8 -20.48 -3.25 -7.73
C VAL A 8 -19.21 -2.65 -8.31
N PRO A 9 -19.08 -2.51 -9.65
CA PRO A 9 -17.84 -2.11 -10.31
C PRO A 9 -17.67 -0.58 -10.37
N PHE A 10 -18.14 0.13 -9.34
CA PHE A 10 -18.05 1.58 -9.28
C PHE A 10 -18.12 2.05 -7.83
N ILE A 11 -17.19 2.92 -7.45
CA ILE A 11 -17.22 3.67 -6.20
C ILE A 11 -16.89 5.13 -6.54
N SER A 12 -17.86 6.01 -6.35
CA SER A 12 -17.79 7.41 -6.78
C SER A 12 -16.53 8.11 -6.25
N GLY A 13 -15.68 8.58 -7.17
CA GLY A 13 -14.48 9.37 -6.89
C GLY A 13 -13.27 8.59 -6.35
N GLU A 14 -13.36 7.28 -6.13
CA GLU A 14 -12.22 6.52 -5.59
C GLU A 14 -11.09 6.33 -6.60
N GLU A 15 -11.40 6.20 -7.89
CA GLU A 15 -10.39 6.08 -8.95
C GLU A 15 -9.58 7.39 -9.07
N ASP A 16 -10.26 8.54 -9.13
CA ASP A 16 -9.63 9.86 -9.19
C ASP A 16 -8.72 10.14 -7.98
N LYS A 17 -9.18 9.77 -6.77
CA LYS A 17 -8.39 9.90 -5.54
C LYS A 17 -7.15 9.01 -5.60
N LEU A 18 -7.30 7.73 -5.93
CA LEU A 18 -6.19 6.79 -5.97
C LEU A 18 -5.09 7.25 -6.95
N GLU A 19 -5.49 7.79 -8.10
CA GLU A 19 -4.56 8.28 -9.12
C GLU A 19 -3.81 9.55 -8.69
N THR A 20 -4.45 10.44 -7.93
CA THR A 20 -3.89 11.75 -7.55
C THR A 20 -3.18 11.75 -6.19
N GLU A 21 -3.75 11.11 -5.17
CA GLU A 21 -3.20 11.10 -3.81
C GLU A 21 -1.87 10.35 -3.74
N ALA A 22 -1.73 9.24 -4.48
CA ALA A 22 -0.50 8.46 -4.53
C ALA A 22 0.69 9.29 -5.03
N GLN A 23 0.48 10.23 -5.97
CA GLN A 23 1.54 11.11 -6.46
C GLN A 23 2.06 12.06 -5.38
N LYS A 24 1.17 12.52 -4.47
CA LYS A 24 1.54 13.38 -3.35
C LYS A 24 2.21 12.57 -2.25
N ILE A 25 1.65 11.42 -1.86
CA ILE A 25 2.18 10.54 -0.82
C ILE A 25 3.58 10.03 -1.17
N LEU A 26 3.81 9.64 -2.42
CA LEU A 26 5.12 9.17 -2.92
C LEU A 26 6.01 10.31 -3.44
N GLY A 27 5.57 11.57 -3.29
CA GLY A 27 6.34 12.75 -3.59
C GLY A 27 7.36 13.07 -2.49
N LYS A 28 7.75 14.34 -2.41
CA LYS A 28 8.66 14.83 -1.38
C LYS A 28 8.28 16.25 -0.95
N VAL A 29 8.75 16.66 0.22
CA VAL A 29 8.71 18.07 0.64
C VAL A 29 9.74 18.84 -0.20
N ASN A 30 9.41 20.06 -0.63
CA ASN A 30 10.36 20.91 -1.36
C ASN A 30 11.53 21.34 -0.46
N SER A 31 12.64 21.78 -1.06
CA SER A 31 13.85 22.16 -0.30
C SER A 31 13.63 23.32 0.68
N GLU A 32 12.64 24.17 0.41
CA GLU A 32 12.29 25.33 1.24
C GLU A 32 11.33 25.00 2.38
N ILE A 33 10.78 23.77 2.43
CA ILE A 33 9.79 23.32 3.42
C ILE A 33 8.52 24.21 3.42
N THR A 34 8.13 24.68 2.23
CA THR A 34 6.95 25.52 2.00
C THR A 34 5.84 24.81 1.22
N GLY A 35 6.12 23.61 0.69
CA GLY A 35 5.16 22.85 -0.10
C GLY A 35 5.64 21.44 -0.45
N PHE A 36 4.88 20.77 -1.33
CA PHE A 36 5.14 19.40 -1.78
C PHE A 36 5.42 19.36 -3.29
N GLU A 37 6.35 18.51 -3.69
CA GLU A 37 6.61 18.14 -5.07
C GLU A 37 6.05 16.74 -5.34
N ASN A 38 5.03 16.64 -6.18
CA ASN A 38 4.42 15.37 -6.57
C ASN A 38 5.40 14.49 -7.37
N GLN A 39 5.26 13.17 -7.23
CA GLN A 39 5.93 12.19 -8.09
C GLN A 39 5.29 12.16 -9.49
N SER A 40 5.53 13.21 -10.28
CA SER A 40 4.85 13.47 -11.56
C SER A 40 5.07 12.39 -12.64
N SER A 41 6.13 11.59 -12.49
CA SER A 41 6.44 10.48 -13.40
C SER A 41 5.67 9.18 -13.08
N LEU A 42 4.98 9.12 -11.94
CA LEU A 42 4.10 8.00 -11.59
C LEU A 42 2.75 8.17 -12.30
N LYS A 43 2.44 7.22 -13.19
CA LYS A 43 1.13 7.09 -13.82
C LYS A 43 0.42 5.90 -13.22
N ILE A 44 -0.81 6.12 -12.77
CA ILE A 44 -1.69 5.10 -12.19
C ILE A 44 -2.93 5.04 -13.07
N SER A 45 -3.40 3.83 -13.31
CA SER A 45 -4.71 3.57 -13.91
C SER A 45 -5.46 2.70 -12.91
N ALA A 46 -6.57 3.21 -12.42
CA ALA A 46 -7.35 2.58 -11.35
C ALA A 46 -8.67 2.00 -11.85
N ALA A 47 -9.14 0.94 -11.17
CA ALA A 47 -10.51 0.44 -11.29
C ALA A 47 -10.97 -0.03 -9.91
N CYS A 48 -12.00 0.60 -9.35
CA CYS A 48 -12.40 0.41 -7.96
C CYS A 48 -13.72 -0.35 -7.86
N ASN A 49 -13.70 -1.52 -7.21
CA ASN A 49 -14.85 -2.42 -7.15
C ASN A 49 -15.25 -2.69 -5.69
N ARG A 50 -16.54 -2.61 -5.39
CA ARG A 50 -17.09 -3.09 -4.11
C ARG A 50 -17.37 -4.58 -4.22
N VAL A 51 -16.97 -5.33 -3.20
CA VAL A 51 -17.23 -6.77 -3.05
C VAL A 51 -17.91 -7.05 -1.71
N ALA A 52 -18.53 -8.23 -1.57
CA ALA A 52 -19.21 -8.69 -0.35
C ALA A 52 -18.22 -9.13 0.75
N VAL A 53 -17.31 -8.25 1.15
CA VAL A 53 -16.34 -8.45 2.24
C VAL A 53 -16.59 -7.39 3.30
N LEU A 54 -16.60 -7.81 4.58
CA LEU A 54 -16.97 -6.92 5.70
C LEU A 54 -15.93 -5.82 5.94
N ASP A 55 -14.66 -6.20 6.03
CA ASP A 55 -13.52 -5.32 6.31
C ASP A 55 -12.41 -5.62 5.30
N GLU A 56 -11.51 -4.66 5.13
CA GLU A 56 -10.34 -4.66 4.23
C GLU A 56 -10.55 -4.15 2.80
N HIS A 57 -9.47 -3.63 2.25
CA HIS A 57 -9.29 -3.45 0.82
C HIS A 57 -8.20 -4.40 0.30
N MET A 58 -8.44 -4.94 -0.90
CA MET A 58 -7.47 -5.74 -1.64
C MET A 58 -7.14 -5.03 -2.96
N ALA A 59 -5.85 -4.84 -3.23
CA ALA A 59 -5.35 -4.26 -4.45
C ALA A 59 -4.57 -5.29 -5.27
N CYS A 60 -5.05 -5.57 -6.49
CA CYS A 60 -4.29 -6.30 -7.50
C CYS A 60 -3.43 -5.31 -8.29
N VAL A 61 -2.11 -5.33 -8.06
CA VAL A 61 -1.20 -4.32 -8.61
C VAL A 61 -0.34 -4.94 -9.70
N SER A 62 -0.26 -4.25 -10.84
CA SER A 62 0.75 -4.49 -11.86
C SER A 62 1.56 -3.21 -12.02
N LEU A 63 2.89 -3.31 -11.98
CA LEU A 63 3.76 -2.12 -12.05
C LEU A 63 4.87 -2.27 -13.08
N ARG A 64 5.30 -1.12 -13.59
CA ARG A 64 6.38 -0.99 -14.55
C ARG A 64 7.38 0.02 -14.02
N PHE A 65 8.64 -0.40 -13.84
CA PHE A 65 9.69 0.50 -13.36
C PHE A 65 10.07 1.50 -14.45
N LYS A 66 10.35 2.75 -14.04
CA LYS A 66 10.81 3.80 -14.95
C LYS A 66 12.20 3.48 -15.49
N ASP A 67 13.12 3.19 -14.59
CA ASP A 67 14.51 2.89 -14.94
C ASP A 67 14.63 1.49 -15.55
N ARG A 68 15.51 1.38 -16.53
CA ARG A 68 15.85 0.15 -17.25
C ARG A 68 17.32 -0.20 -17.13
N ASN A 69 18.12 0.70 -16.54
CA ASN A 69 19.54 0.49 -16.30
C ASN A 69 19.92 1.02 -14.89
N PRO A 70 20.07 0.14 -13.87
CA PRO A 70 20.22 -1.31 -13.97
C PRO A 70 18.92 -2.05 -14.38
N PRO A 71 19.00 -3.34 -14.75
CA PRO A 71 17.84 -4.15 -15.07
C PRO A 71 16.78 -4.11 -13.96
N LYS A 72 15.52 -4.30 -14.37
CA LYS A 72 14.40 -4.43 -13.43
C LYS A 72 14.69 -5.50 -12.37
N PRO A 73 14.27 -5.30 -11.11
CA PRO A 73 14.50 -6.29 -10.05
C PRO A 73 13.69 -7.56 -10.33
N SER A 74 14.26 -8.71 -9.98
CA SER A 74 13.53 -9.98 -9.98
C SER A 74 12.46 -10.00 -8.89
N ALA A 75 11.47 -10.89 -9.01
CA ALA A 75 10.43 -11.06 -8.00
C ALA A 75 11.02 -11.29 -6.58
N ASP A 76 12.06 -12.13 -6.46
CA ASP A 76 12.73 -12.39 -5.19
C ASP A 76 13.45 -11.17 -4.62
N ALA A 77 14.04 -10.33 -5.48
CA ALA A 77 14.64 -9.08 -5.05
C ALA A 77 13.58 -8.12 -4.50
N VAL A 78 12.40 -8.07 -5.13
CA VAL A 78 11.27 -7.27 -4.64
C VAL A 78 10.72 -7.82 -3.32
N LYS A 79 10.51 -9.12 -3.19
CA LYS A 79 10.11 -9.75 -1.91
C LYS A 79 11.06 -9.35 -0.78
N LYS A 80 12.38 -9.48 -1.00
CA LYS A 80 13.39 -9.07 -0.02
C LYS A 80 13.35 -7.58 0.30
N ALA A 81 13.13 -6.73 -0.70
CA ALA A 81 13.02 -5.28 -0.48
C ALA A 81 11.79 -4.93 0.37
N LEU A 82 10.64 -5.55 0.09
CA LEU A 82 9.41 -5.38 0.86
C LEU A 82 9.57 -5.87 2.31
N SER A 83 10.09 -7.09 2.52
CA SER A 83 10.28 -7.64 3.87
C SER A 83 11.30 -6.87 4.72
N ARG A 84 12.25 -6.16 4.09
CA ARG A 84 13.28 -5.36 4.77
C ARG A 84 12.89 -3.89 4.95
N TYR A 85 11.75 -3.47 4.41
CA TYR A 85 11.32 -2.09 4.52
C TYR A 85 11.02 -1.73 5.99
N VAL A 86 11.64 -0.65 6.45
CA VAL A 86 11.40 -0.06 7.78
C VAL A 86 10.92 1.36 7.58
N SER A 87 9.70 1.63 8.02
CA SER A 87 9.06 2.94 7.92
C SER A 87 9.71 3.95 8.87
N GLU A 88 9.51 5.24 8.59
CA GLU A 88 9.98 6.29 9.49
C GLU A 88 9.30 6.21 10.86
N ALA A 89 8.01 5.88 10.91
CA ALA A 89 7.27 5.68 12.16
C ALA A 89 7.90 4.59 13.04
N GLN A 90 8.36 3.49 12.44
CA GLN A 90 9.12 2.45 13.17
C GLN A 90 10.45 2.98 13.70
N LYS A 91 11.21 3.73 12.88
CA LYS A 91 12.50 4.31 13.29
C LYS A 91 12.37 5.31 14.43
N LEU A 92 11.27 6.06 14.46
CA LEU A 92 10.92 6.98 15.54
C LEU A 92 10.42 6.27 16.80
N GLY A 93 10.23 4.95 16.76
CA GLY A 93 9.72 4.17 17.89
C GLY A 93 8.26 4.48 18.22
N CYS A 94 7.44 4.83 17.23
CA CYS A 94 6.02 5.12 17.45
C CYS A 94 5.34 3.87 18.05
N PRO A 95 4.63 3.96 19.19
CA PRO A 95 4.10 2.79 19.90
C PRO A 95 3.15 1.91 19.08
N SER A 96 2.41 2.51 18.15
CA SER A 96 1.48 1.81 17.26
C SER A 96 2.13 1.35 15.95
N ALA A 97 3.41 1.63 15.70
CA ALA A 97 4.07 1.23 14.46
C ALA A 97 4.25 -0.29 14.41
N PRO A 98 3.81 -0.95 13.33
CA PRO A 98 3.91 -2.40 13.22
C PRO A 98 5.34 -2.86 12.93
N GLU A 99 5.67 -4.08 13.35
CA GLU A 99 6.91 -4.76 12.95
C GLU A 99 6.58 -6.20 12.47
N PRO A 100 6.66 -6.50 11.16
CA PRO A 100 7.08 -5.63 10.06
C PRO A 100 5.98 -4.67 9.57
N SER A 101 6.35 -3.59 8.86
CA SER A 101 5.39 -2.73 8.14
C SER A 101 4.70 -3.46 6.99
N ILE A 102 5.47 -4.29 6.27
CA ILE A 102 4.98 -5.10 5.15
C ILE A 102 5.28 -6.56 5.46
N MET A 103 4.23 -7.39 5.51
CA MET A 103 4.36 -8.84 5.62
C MET A 103 4.29 -9.45 4.22
N VAL A 104 5.37 -10.10 3.77
CA VAL A 104 5.38 -10.82 2.50
C VAL A 104 4.90 -12.25 2.72
N MET A 105 3.82 -12.62 2.04
CA MET A 105 3.18 -13.94 2.10
C MET A 105 3.75 -14.83 0.99
N GLU A 106 4.16 -16.04 1.33
CA GLU A 106 4.73 -17.00 0.38
C GLU A 106 3.67 -17.94 -0.20
N GLU A 107 2.56 -18.14 0.51
CA GLU A 107 1.48 -19.00 0.06
C GLU A 107 0.80 -18.42 -1.19
N PRO A 108 0.57 -19.24 -2.23
CA PRO A 108 0.09 -18.76 -3.53
C PRO A 108 -1.34 -18.19 -3.50
N ASN A 109 -2.11 -18.53 -2.47
CA ASN A 109 -3.50 -18.11 -2.25
C ASN A 109 -3.63 -17.04 -1.15
N GLN A 110 -2.53 -16.40 -0.74
CA GLN A 110 -2.53 -15.30 0.23
C GLN A 110 -2.06 -13.99 -0.44
N PRO A 111 -2.50 -12.82 0.07
CA PRO A 111 -3.35 -12.63 1.25
C PRO A 111 -4.85 -12.81 0.98
N GLN A 112 -5.63 -13.06 2.04
CA GLN A 112 -7.09 -13.14 2.04
C GLN A 112 -7.68 -12.22 3.12
N PRO A 113 -8.70 -11.40 2.81
CA PRO A 113 -9.25 -10.42 3.74
C PRO A 113 -9.62 -10.99 5.11
N ARG A 114 -10.37 -12.11 5.12
CA ARG A 114 -10.84 -12.72 6.36
C ARG A 114 -9.71 -13.31 7.21
N LEU A 115 -8.66 -13.84 6.57
CA LEU A 115 -7.59 -14.57 7.26
C LEU A 115 -6.52 -13.61 7.80
N ASP A 116 -6.22 -12.55 7.04
CA ASP A 116 -5.00 -11.76 7.25
C ASP A 116 -5.25 -10.34 7.77
N ARG A 117 -6.51 -9.87 7.81
CA ARG A 117 -6.86 -8.49 8.26
C ARG A 117 -6.33 -8.07 9.62
N ASN A 118 -6.17 -9.02 10.52
CA ASN A 118 -5.77 -8.74 11.91
C ASN A 118 -4.26 -8.91 12.15
N ILE A 119 -3.46 -9.14 11.10
CA ILE A 119 -2.01 -9.20 11.24
C ILE A 119 -1.52 -7.88 11.87
N ARG A 120 -0.82 -8.00 13.00
CA ARG A 120 -0.37 -6.87 13.84
C ARG A 120 -1.49 -5.87 14.13
N ASN A 121 -2.67 -6.37 14.52
CA ASN A 121 -3.84 -5.55 14.85
C ASN A 121 -4.31 -4.64 13.70
N GLY A 122 -4.07 -5.05 12.44
CA GLY A 122 -4.49 -4.28 11.26
C GLY A 122 -3.55 -3.16 10.84
N TYR A 123 -2.38 -3.02 11.50
CA TYR A 123 -1.39 -2.01 11.14
C TYR A 123 -0.42 -2.47 10.05
N THR A 124 -0.22 -3.78 9.85
CA THR A 124 0.68 -4.31 8.82
C THR A 124 -0.06 -4.50 7.50
N VAL A 125 0.56 -4.08 6.40
CA VAL A 125 0.09 -4.40 5.04
C VAL A 125 0.59 -5.79 4.65
N SER A 126 -0.29 -6.65 4.18
CA SER A 126 0.08 -7.99 3.69
C SER A 126 0.24 -7.97 2.19
N VAL A 127 1.35 -8.49 1.67
CA VAL A 127 1.66 -8.55 0.24
C VAL A 127 1.97 -9.97 -0.17
N GLY A 128 1.24 -10.50 -1.14
CA GLY A 128 1.43 -11.86 -1.65
C GLY A 128 1.43 -11.90 -3.17
N ARG A 129 1.63 -13.10 -3.71
CA ARG A 129 1.67 -13.36 -5.16
C ARG A 129 2.63 -12.46 -5.93
N VAL A 130 3.73 -12.06 -5.30
CA VAL A 130 4.81 -11.27 -5.91
C VAL A 130 5.50 -12.10 -6.99
N ARG A 131 5.38 -11.65 -8.24
CA ARG A 131 5.90 -12.37 -9.41
C ARG A 131 6.18 -11.43 -10.57
N GLU A 132 7.02 -11.87 -11.49
CA GLU A 132 7.22 -11.18 -12.77
C GLU A 132 5.95 -11.28 -13.63
N ASP A 133 5.77 -10.34 -14.56
CA ASP A 133 4.68 -10.40 -15.53
C ASP A 133 5.12 -11.13 -16.81
N ASP A 134 4.69 -12.38 -16.94
CA ASP A 134 4.97 -13.23 -18.12
C ASP A 134 4.47 -12.63 -19.44
N SER A 135 3.48 -11.72 -19.41
CA SER A 135 3.00 -11.04 -20.63
C SER A 135 3.94 -9.95 -21.14
N GLY A 136 4.88 -9.48 -20.29
CA GLY A 136 5.83 -8.42 -20.60
C GLY A 136 5.22 -7.01 -20.69
N ILE A 137 3.92 -6.84 -20.43
CA ILE A 137 3.26 -5.51 -20.41
C ILE A 137 3.78 -4.71 -19.21
N PHE A 138 3.78 -5.34 -18.04
CA PHE A 138 4.36 -4.83 -16.81
C PHE A 138 5.65 -5.57 -16.47
N ASP A 139 6.31 -5.13 -15.40
CA ASP A 139 7.52 -5.79 -14.89
C ASP A 139 7.19 -6.78 -13.78
N LEU A 140 6.24 -6.42 -12.91
CA LEU A 140 5.91 -7.17 -11.70
C LEU A 140 4.41 -7.08 -11.41
N LYS A 141 3.87 -8.13 -10.80
CA LYS A 141 2.52 -8.17 -10.22
C LYS A 141 2.57 -8.60 -8.75
N PHE A 142 1.65 -8.08 -7.95
CA PHE A 142 1.40 -8.57 -6.59
C PHE A 142 -0.04 -8.29 -6.16
N VAL A 143 -0.43 -8.86 -5.03
CA VAL A 143 -1.69 -8.57 -4.35
C VAL A 143 -1.36 -7.97 -2.99
N ALA A 144 -1.92 -6.80 -2.67
CA ALA A 144 -1.80 -6.17 -1.36
C ALA A 144 -3.15 -6.20 -0.63
N LEU A 145 -3.11 -6.36 0.69
CA LEU A 145 -4.25 -6.32 1.58
C LEU A 145 -3.95 -5.35 2.74
N SER A 146 -4.88 -4.46 3.03
CA SER A 146 -4.78 -3.48 4.11
C SER A 146 -6.12 -3.28 4.82
N HIS A 147 -6.02 -3.02 6.13
CA HIS A 147 -7.18 -2.81 6.98
C HIS A 147 -7.72 -1.39 6.83
N ASN A 148 -8.86 -1.30 6.15
CA ASN A 148 -9.54 -0.07 5.78
C ASN A 148 -9.92 0.84 6.96
N ILE A 149 -10.22 0.27 8.14
CA ILE A 149 -10.58 1.05 9.34
C ILE A 149 -9.35 1.35 10.21
N VAL A 150 -8.35 0.46 10.20
CA VAL A 150 -7.13 0.62 11.01
C VAL A 150 -6.09 1.40 10.21
N ILE A 151 -5.25 0.75 9.41
CA ILE A 151 -4.11 1.43 8.78
C ILE A 151 -4.55 2.47 7.76
N GLU A 152 -5.68 2.32 7.08
CA GLU A 152 -6.12 3.31 6.09
C GLU A 152 -6.87 4.49 6.68
N ALA A 153 -7.33 4.39 7.94
CA ALA A 153 -8.11 5.43 8.60
C ALA A 153 -7.57 5.76 10.00
N ALA A 154 -8.23 5.31 11.07
CA ALA A 154 -7.96 5.79 12.42
C ALA A 154 -6.54 5.45 12.91
N GLY A 155 -6.04 4.27 12.53
CA GLY A 155 -4.68 3.83 12.85
C GLY A 155 -3.61 4.71 12.22
N SER A 156 -3.80 5.16 10.97
CA SER A 156 -2.90 6.14 10.35
C SER A 156 -2.90 7.48 11.08
N SER A 157 -4.06 7.98 11.52
CA SER A 157 -4.12 9.21 12.32
C SER A 157 -3.38 9.07 13.66
N ILE A 158 -3.51 7.93 14.33
CA ILE A 158 -2.77 7.63 15.56
C ILE A 158 -1.26 7.58 15.30
N LEU A 159 -0.82 6.96 14.20
CA LEU A 159 0.59 6.93 13.82
C LEU A 159 1.13 8.34 13.50
N ASN A 160 0.35 9.16 12.81
CA ASN A 160 0.73 10.55 12.51
C ASN A 160 0.91 11.36 13.80
N ALA A 161 -0.02 11.24 14.75
CA ALA A 161 0.12 11.87 16.07
C ALA A 161 1.33 11.32 16.83
N GLY A 162 1.52 10.00 16.81
CA GLY A 162 2.66 9.33 17.43
C GLY A 162 4.01 9.75 16.85
N ALA A 163 4.07 10.12 15.56
CA ALA A 163 5.26 10.66 14.92
C ALA A 163 5.45 12.17 15.16
N ALA A 164 4.36 12.92 15.37
CA ALA A 164 4.43 14.36 15.63
C ALA A 164 5.07 14.69 16.99
N VAL A 165 4.80 13.88 18.03
CA VAL A 165 5.34 14.03 19.39
C VAL A 165 6.88 13.95 19.43
N PRO A 166 7.55 12.87 18.97
CA PRO A 166 9.01 12.78 18.99
C PRO A 166 9.69 13.78 18.05
N LYS A 167 8.96 14.34 17.08
CA LYS A 167 9.44 15.42 16.21
C LYS A 167 9.26 16.83 16.81
N GLY A 168 8.62 16.95 17.98
CA GLY A 168 8.47 18.22 18.70
C GLY A 168 7.41 19.16 18.14
N TYR A 169 6.41 18.66 17.42
CA TYR A 169 5.28 19.46 16.92
C TYR A 169 4.11 19.57 17.91
N ILE A 170 4.12 18.76 18.97
CA ILE A 170 3.13 18.70 20.05
C ILE A 170 3.88 18.67 21.38
#